data_AF-I4ANZ0-F1
#
_entry.id   AF-I4ANZ0-F1
#
_cell.length_a   1.000
_cell.length_b   1.000
_cell.length_c   1.000
_cell.angle_alpha   90.00
_cell.angle_beta   90.00
_cell.angle_gamma   90.00
#
_symmetry.space_group_name_H-M   'P 1'
#
loop_
_entity.id
_entity.type
_entity.pdbx_description
1 polymer ?
#
loop_
_entity_poly.entity_id
_entity_poly.type
_entity_poly.pdbx_seq_one_letter_code
_entity_poly.pdbx_strand_id
1 'polypeptide(L)' 'MEEEFKNFLRSKKISPKLLKEAEKDLFEEWLILFSAVNPKSFVMQKLYLINDIRRKYHLDKENSTTLNEA' A
#
# COMPACT_ATOMS: atom_id res chain seq x y z
N MET A 1 10.91 5.97 7.92
CA MET A 1 9.82 4.98 8.16
C MET A 1 8.71 5.08 7.14
N GLU A 2 8.08 6.25 6.90
CA GLU A 2 7.01 6.36 5.87
C GLU A 2 7.49 6.01 4.45
N GLU A 3 8.66 6.52 4.02
CA GLU A 3 9.21 6.19 2.68
C GLU A 3 9.58 4.72 2.52
N GLU A 4 10.03 4.06 3.59
CA GLU A 4 10.31 2.62 3.57
C GLU A 4 9.03 1.79 3.41
N PHE A 5 7.96 2.19 4.09
CA PHE A 5 6.64 1.58 3.94
C PHE A 5 6.08 1.80 2.53
N LYS A 6 6.20 3.01 1.96
CA LYS A 6 5.81 3.28 0.56
C LYS A 6 6.60 2.42 -0.42
N ASN A 7 7.90 2.25 -0.21
CA ASN A 7 8.74 1.37 -1.03
C ASN A 7 8.34 -0.10 -0.88
N PHE A 8 8.00 -0.53 0.33
CA PHE A 8 7.46 -1.86 0.58
C PHE A 8 6.14 -2.08 -0.19
N LEU A 9 5.19 -1.15 -0.12
CA LEU A 9 3.92 -1.24 -0.85
C LEU A 9 4.16 -1.33 -2.37
N ARG A 10 5.05 -0.48 -2.91
CA ARG A 10 5.44 -0.53 -4.34
C ARG A 10 6.05 -1.87 -4.72
N SER A 11 6.91 -2.45 -3.88
CA SER A 11 7.48 -3.80 -4.10
C SER A 11 6.42 -4.91 -4.12
N LYS A 12 5.27 -4.68 -3.46
CA LYS A 12 4.09 -5.56 -3.46
C LYS A 12 3.08 -5.21 -4.56
N LYS A 13 3.44 -4.33 -5.49
CA LYS A 13 2.56 -3.81 -6.55
C LYS A 13 1.32 -3.09 -6.02
N ILE A 14 1.44 -2.43 -4.86
CA ILE A 14 0.38 -1.60 -4.28
C ILE A 14 0.77 -0.14 -4.46
N SER A 15 -0.14 0.71 -4.94
CA SER A 15 0.06 2.16 -4.98
C SER A 15 -0.13 2.75 -3.58
N PRO A 16 0.90 3.37 -2.98
CA PRO A 16 0.76 4.04 -1.70
C PRO A 16 -0.18 5.25 -1.80
N LYS A 17 -0.27 5.90 -2.97
CA LYS A 17 -1.13 7.05 -3.19
C LYS A 17 -2.60 6.64 -3.18
N LEU A 18 -2.96 5.67 -4.04
CA LEU A 18 -4.35 5.20 -4.12
C LEU A 18 -4.84 4.62 -2.79
N LEU A 19 -3.97 3.91 -2.06
CA LEU A 19 -4.31 3.39 -0.74
C LEU A 19 -4.57 4.53 0.25
N LYS A 20 -3.70 5.55 0.30
CA LYS A 20 -3.82 6.67 1.23
C LYS A 20 -5.02 7.57 0.92
N GLU A 21 -5.34 7.76 -0.36
CA GLU A 21 -6.48 8.56 -0.82
C GLU A 21 -7.82 7.86 -0.55
N ALA A 22 -7.90 6.55 -0.79
CA ALA A 22 -9.13 5.81 -0.59
C ALA A 22 -9.36 5.39 0.86
N GLU A 23 -8.31 4.95 1.57
CA GLU A 23 -8.38 4.40 2.93
C GLU A 23 -7.23 4.94 3.80
N LYS A 24 -7.31 6.23 4.13
CA LYS A 24 -6.28 6.94 4.93
C LYS A 24 -6.04 6.28 6.30
N ASP A 25 -7.10 5.91 7.01
CA ASP A 25 -6.99 5.31 8.35
C ASP A 25 -6.25 3.97 8.30
N LEU A 26 -6.53 3.16 7.27
CA LEU A 26 -5.84 1.88 7.05
C LEU A 26 -4.36 2.10 6.75
N PHE A 27 -4.03 3.11 5.93
CA PHE A 27 -2.65 3.46 5.62
C PHE A 27 -1.87 3.86 6.89
N GLU A 28 -2.48 4.66 7.76
CA GLU A 28 -1.86 5.09 9.02
C GLU A 28 -1.70 3.92 10.01
N GLU A 29 -2.73 3.08 10.19
CA GLU A 29 -2.63 1.86 11.02
C GLU A 29 -1.49 0.97 10.53
N TRP A 30 -1.42 0.73 9.22
CA TRP A 30 -0.40 -0.13 8.64
C TRP A 30 1.00 0.46 8.75
N LEU A 31 1.13 1.79 8.60
CA LEU A 31 2.41 2.46 8.79
C LEU A 31 2.91 2.28 10.23
N ILE A 32 2.02 2.43 11.21
CA ILE A 32 2.36 2.22 12.64
C ILE A 32 2.74 0.75 12.87
N LEU A 33 1.95 -0.20 12.38
CA LEU A 33 2.24 -1.63 12.53
C LEU A 33 3.55 -2.02 11.85
N PHE A 34 3.81 -1.53 10.64
CA PHE A 34 5.04 -1.77 9.90
C PHE A 34 6.26 -1.19 10.61
N SER A 35 6.11 -0.10 11.37
CA SER A 35 7.19 0.44 12.20
C SER A 35 7.47 -0.40 13.46
N ALA A 36 6.49 -1.15 13.94
CA ALA A 36 6.57 -1.94 15.17
C ALA A 36 7.11 -3.36 14.95
N VAL A 37 6.98 -3.91 13.74
CA VAL A 37 7.41 -5.27 13.41
C VAL A 37 8.25 -5.31 12.14
N ASN A 38 9.04 -6.37 11.96
CA ASN A 38 9.77 -6.54 10.71
C ASN A 38 8.82 -6.78 9.51
N PRO A 39 9.24 -6.47 8.27
CA PRO A 39 8.38 -6.59 7.08
C PRO A 39 7.83 -8.00 6.83
N LYS A 40 8.56 -9.05 7.22
CA LYS A 40 8.11 -10.45 7.02
C LYS A 40 6.95 -10.79 7.95
N SER A 41 7.05 -10.42 9.22
CA SER A 41 6.00 -10.58 10.23
C SER A 41 4.77 -9.77 9.86
N PHE A 42 4.94 -8.54 9.37
CA PHE A 42 3.85 -7.71 8.86
C PHE A 42 3.09 -8.41 7.72
N VAL A 43 3.80 -8.93 6.73
CA VAL A 43 3.18 -9.68 5.61
C VAL A 43 2.42 -10.90 6.10
N MET A 44 2.96 -11.65 7.06
CA MET A 44 2.31 -12.84 7.59
C MET A 44 1.01 -12.50 8.32
N GLN A 45 1.00 -11.44 9.12
CA GLN A 45 -0.19 -11.00 9.87
C GLN A 45 -1.29 -10.43 8.96
N LYS A 46 -0.90 -9.72 7.89
CA LYS A 46 -1.84 -9.01 7.01
C LYS A 46 -1.95 -9.65 5.62
N LEU A 47 -1.54 -10.91 5.43
CA LEU A 47 -1.42 -11.57 4.12
C LEU A 47 -2.68 -11.45 3.26
N TYR A 48 -3.84 -11.78 3.83
CA TYR A 48 -5.12 -11.71 3.13
C TYR A 48 -5.49 -10.27 2.76
N LEU A 49 -5.30 -9.34 3.69
CA LEU A 49 -5.61 -7.94 3.48
C LEU A 49 -4.66 -7.30 2.45
N ILE A 50 -3.37 -7.64 2.45
CA ILE A 50 -2.41 -7.23 1.42
C ILE A 50 -2.84 -7.72 0.03
N ASN A 51 -3.37 -8.95 -0.06
CA ASN A 51 -3.89 -9.47 -1.32
C ASN A 51 -5.13 -8.72 -1.81
N ASP A 52 -6.05 -8.35 -0.91
CA ASP A 52 -7.22 -7.52 -1.24
C ASP A 52 -6.81 -6.12 -1.70
N ILE A 53 -5.95 -5.46 -0.92
CA ILE A 53 -5.42 -4.13 -1.20
C ILE A 53 -4.66 -4.11 -2.52
N ARG A 54 -3.89 -5.15 -2.84
CA ARG A 54 -3.20 -5.28 -4.14
C ARG A 54 -4.16 -5.36 -5.33
N ARG A 55 -5.31 -6.04 -5.19
CA ARG A 55 -6.34 -6.08 -6.25
C ARG A 55 -7.05 -4.75 -6.41
N LYS A 56 -7.36 -4.08 -5.30
CA LYS A 56 -8.07 -2.79 -5.27
C LYS A 56 -7.18 -1.64 -5.78
N TYR A 57 -5.99 -1.51 -5.20
CA TYR A 57 -5.08 -0.37 -5.35
C TYR A 57 -3.76 -0.77 -6.03
N HIS A 58 -3.85 -1.57 -7.09
CA HIS A 58 -2.69 -1.99 -7.87
C HIS A 58 -1.94 -0.76 -8.39
N LEU A 59 -0.60 -0.77 -8.31
CA LEU A 59 0.29 0.29 -8.79
C LEU A 59 0.01 0.72 -10.24
N ASP A 60 -0.36 -0.22 -11.12
CA ASP A 60 -0.65 0.08 -12.53
C ASP A 60 -1.86 1.02 -12.71
N LYS A 61 -2.79 1.04 -11.74
CA LYS A 61 -3.94 1.95 -11.77
C LYS A 61 -3.53 3.41 -11.56
N GLU A 62 -2.46 3.65 -10.81
CA GLU A 62 -1.92 5.01 -10.56
C GLU A 62 -1.52 5.67 -11.89
N ASN A 63 -0.89 4.91 -12.79
CA ASN A 63 -0.47 5.41 -14.11
C ASN A 63 -1.64 5.58 -15.09
N SER A 64 -2.74 4.83 -14.91
CA SER A 64 -3.93 4.95 -15.77
C SER A 64 -4.78 6.18 -15.44
N THR A 65 -4.80 6.63 -14.19
CA THR A 65 -5.53 7.83 -13.78
C THR A 65 -4.87 9.10 -14.34
N THR A 66 -3.56 9.09 -14.59
CA THR A 66 -2.83 10.24 -15.15
C THR A 66 -2.91 10.41 -16.67
N LEU A 67 -3.57 9.51 -17.41
CA LEU A 67 -3.60 9.52 -18.89
C LEU A 67 -4.94 9.95 -19.52
N ASN A 68 -5.95 10.31 -18.73
CA ASN A 68 -7.27 10.73 -19.24
C ASN A 68 -7.60 12.21 -19.02
N GLU A 69 -6.59 13.06 -18.82
CA GLU A 69 -6.73 14.52 -18.82
C GLU A 69 -5.69 15.14 -19.77
N ALA A 70 -5.87 14.93 -21.08
CA ALA A 70 -5.21 15.70 -22.14
C ALA A 70 -6.07 15.71 -23.41
#